data_AF-A0AAX4KHU8-F1
#
_entry.id   AF-A0AAX4KHU8-F1
#
_cell.length_a   1.000
_cell.length_b   1.000
_cell.length_c   1.000
_cell.angle_alpha   90.00
_cell.angle_beta   90.00
_cell.angle_gamma   90.00
#
_symmetry.space_group_name_H-M   'P 1'
#
loop_
_entity.id
_entity.type
_entity.pdbx_description
1 polymer ?
#
loop_
_entity_poly.entity_id
_entity_poly.type
_entity_poly.pdbx_seq_one_letter_code
_entity_poly.pdbx_strand_id
1 'polypeptide(L)'
;MILENAGQSLGSRYLIIPEEWQIKIYEAYKRIHLQGILHHDLDGRHILIQGGEVRLVGFRRSYGQDVKNPAHVKRLLTEASTVRGAFGFRSGAELSLNNASLDYWAALPDPAEFKDMLDRAVQRWGWHPPEIRAINVRRGMKYTEDGFEIGARR
;
A
#
# COMPACT_ATOMS: atom_id res chain seq x y z
N MET A 1 -15.89 -5.34 27.19
CA MET A 1 -14.54 -5.78 26.80
C MET A 1 -13.55 -4.84 27.46
N ILE A 2 -12.63 -5.35 28.27
CA ILE A 2 -11.53 -4.58 28.86
C ILE A 2 -10.28 -4.99 28.08
N LEU A 3 -9.50 -4.02 27.62
CA LEU A 3 -8.27 -4.22 26.86
C LEU A 3 -7.10 -3.58 27.59
N GLU A 4 -5.89 -4.05 27.28
CA GLU A 4 -4.66 -3.43 27.78
C GLU A 4 -4.44 -2.04 27.17
N ASN A 5 -3.70 -1.19 27.88
CA ASN A 5 -3.20 0.05 27.32
C ASN A 5 -2.10 -0.26 26.31
N ALA A 6 -2.33 0.09 25.05
CA ALA A 6 -1.47 -0.27 23.91
C ALA A 6 -0.76 0.94 23.26
N GLY A 7 -0.71 2.09 23.94
CA GLY A 7 0.04 3.26 23.49
C GLY A 7 -0.79 4.44 23.03
N GLN A 8 -0.12 5.38 22.36
CA GLN A 8 -0.74 6.58 21.82
C GLN A 8 -0.99 6.45 20.33
N SER A 9 -2.15 6.94 19.88
CA SER A 9 -2.50 6.95 18.47
C SER A 9 -1.77 8.05 17.70
N LEU A 10 -1.50 7.81 16.41
CA LEU A 10 -1.06 8.83 15.46
C LEU A 10 -2.13 9.92 15.19
N GLY A 11 -3.39 9.70 15.57
CA GLY A 11 -4.49 10.63 15.34
C GLY A 11 -4.98 10.64 13.88
N SER A 12 -5.97 11.48 13.59
CA SER A 12 -6.68 11.51 12.29
C SER A 12 -6.11 12.51 11.26
N ARG A 13 -5.03 13.23 11.60
CA ARG A 13 -4.48 14.29 10.76
C ARG A 13 -3.14 13.85 10.18
N TYR A 14 -2.91 14.23 8.92
CA TYR A 14 -1.69 13.95 8.18
C TYR A 14 -0.46 14.41 8.97
N LEU A 15 0.26 13.44 9.54
CA LEU A 15 1.53 13.67 10.20
C LEU A 15 2.65 13.44 9.19
N ILE A 16 3.68 14.28 9.24
CA ILE A 16 4.98 13.92 8.68
C ILE A 16 5.55 12.86 9.60
N ILE A 17 5.38 11.60 9.22
CA ILE A 17 5.86 10.44 9.98
C ILE A 17 7.33 10.23 9.62
N PRO A 18 8.26 10.16 10.59
CA PRO A 18 9.66 9.84 10.30
C PRO A 18 9.78 8.49 9.59
N GLU A 19 10.74 8.37 8.66
CA GLU A 19 10.89 7.19 7.80
C GLU A 19 10.93 5.86 8.58
N GLU A 20 11.61 5.84 9.72
CA GLU A 20 11.66 4.69 10.63
C GLU A 20 10.27 4.15 11.01
N TRP A 21 9.30 5.04 11.23
CA TRP A 21 7.94 4.68 11.62
C TRP A 21 7.12 4.26 10.42
N GLN A 22 7.37 4.84 9.24
CA GLN A 22 6.74 4.39 8.00
C GLN A 22 7.09 2.92 7.73
N ILE A 23 8.36 2.55 7.87
CA ILE A 23 8.84 1.18 7.70
C ILE A 23 8.14 0.25 8.70
N LYS A 24 8.10 0.62 10.00
CA LYS A 24 7.45 -0.19 11.04
C LYS A 24 5.94 -0.36 10.80
N ILE A 25 5.25 0.67 10.34
CA ILE A 25 3.83 0.59 9.96
C ILE A 25 3.66 -0.38 8.80
N TYR A 26 4.48 -0.28 7.75
CA TYR A 26 4.40 -1.19 6.61
C TYR A 26 4.67 -2.64 7.00
N GLU A 27 5.65 -2.87 7.86
CA GLU A 27 5.93 -4.21 8.38
C GLU A 27 4.78 -4.75 9.24
N ALA A 28 4.13 -3.91 10.06
CA ALA A 28 2.96 -4.32 10.83
C ALA A 28 1.78 -4.74 9.93
N TYR A 29 1.47 -3.97 8.89
CA TYR A 29 0.44 -4.33 7.91
C TYR A 29 0.82 -5.58 7.11
N LYS A 30 2.08 -5.67 6.66
CA LYS A 30 2.58 -6.86 5.95
C LYS A 30 2.39 -8.13 6.77
N ARG A 31 2.71 -8.11 8.08
CA ARG A 31 2.53 -9.27 8.97
C ARG A 31 1.08 -9.76 8.99
N ILE A 32 0.10 -8.88 9.15
CA ILE A 32 -1.32 -9.29 9.17
C ILE A 32 -1.78 -9.75 7.78
N HIS A 33 -1.31 -9.12 6.70
CA HIS A 33 -1.65 -9.50 5.34
C HIS A 33 -1.13 -10.90 4.98
N LEU A 34 0.09 -11.24 5.39
CA LEU A 34 0.67 -12.57 5.16
C LEU A 34 -0.05 -13.67 5.96
N GLN A 35 -0.83 -13.31 6.99
CA GLN A 35 -1.75 -14.21 7.68
C GLN A 35 -3.17 -14.21 7.07
N GLY A 36 -3.36 -13.54 5.94
CA GLY A 36 -4.65 -13.44 5.26
C GLY A 36 -5.64 -12.50 5.93
N ILE A 37 -5.19 -11.49 6.67
CA ILE A 37 -6.09 -10.49 7.27
C ILE A 37 -5.97 -9.19 6.49
N LEU A 38 -7.07 -8.71 5.92
CA LEU A 38 -7.18 -7.34 5.40
C LEU A 38 -7.77 -6.45 6.51
N HIS A 39 -7.12 -5.35 6.85
CA HIS A 39 -7.55 -4.45 7.93
C HIS A 39 -8.75 -3.58 7.53
N HIS A 40 -8.71 -3.03 6.31
CA HIS A 40 -9.72 -2.19 5.66
C HIS A 40 -9.97 -0.80 6.27
N ASP A 41 -9.49 -0.50 7.48
CA ASP A 41 -9.60 0.82 8.12
C ASP A 41 -8.24 1.49 8.28
N LEU A 42 -7.80 2.20 7.23
CA LEU A 42 -6.46 2.80 7.15
C LEU A 42 -6.47 4.24 7.63
N ASP A 43 -6.44 4.42 8.96
CA ASP A 43 -6.41 5.72 9.61
C ASP A 43 -5.33 5.72 10.71
N GLY A 44 -4.66 6.85 10.93
CA GLY A 44 -3.68 6.99 12.01
C GLY A 44 -4.30 6.75 13.41
N ARG A 45 -5.63 6.91 13.54
CA ARG A 45 -6.42 6.50 14.72
C ARG A 45 -6.31 5.02 15.06
N HIS A 46 -6.02 4.19 14.06
CA HIS A 46 -5.91 2.73 14.15
C HIS A 46 -4.46 2.25 14.30
N ILE A 47 -3.51 3.18 14.43
CA ILE A 47 -2.10 2.89 14.61
C ILE A 47 -1.67 3.47 15.95
N LEU A 48 -1.27 2.59 16.87
CA LEU A 48 -0.74 2.97 18.17
C LEU A 48 0.78 2.78 18.20
N ILE A 49 1.47 3.70 18.86
CA ILE A 49 2.90 3.65 19.10
C ILE A 49 3.15 3.59 20.61
N GLN A 50 3.95 2.62 21.04
CA GLN A 50 4.41 2.50 22.43
C GLN A 50 5.80 1.86 22.47
N GLY A 51 6.74 2.51 23.13
CA GLY A 51 8.05 1.92 23.41
C GLY A 51 8.84 1.45 22.18
N GLY A 52 8.69 2.13 21.03
CA GLY A 52 9.36 1.74 19.79
C GLY A 52 8.55 0.80 18.89
N GLU A 53 7.41 0.27 19.36
CA GLU A 53 6.59 -0.70 18.65
C GLU A 53 5.36 -0.06 17.99
N VAL A 54 4.95 -0.62 16.85
CA VAL A 54 3.71 -0.27 16.16
C VAL A 54 2.66 -1.36 16.40
N ARG A 55 1.47 -0.94 16.84
CA ARG A 55 0.33 -1.83 17.05
C ARG A 55 -0.85 -1.37 16.21
N LEU A 56 -1.41 -2.28 15.42
CA LEU A 56 -2.64 -2.04 14.67
C LEU A 56 -3.84 -2.38 15.55
N VAL A 57 -4.87 -1.54 15.52
CA VAL A 57 -6.10 -1.71 16.30
C VAL A 57 -7.32 -1.33 15.48
N GLY A 58 -8.52 -1.75 15.88
CA GLY A 58 -9.75 -1.37 15.18
C GLY A 58 -10.14 -2.32 14.04
N PHE A 59 -9.91 -3.62 14.21
CA PHE A 59 -10.25 -4.70 13.27
C PHE A 59 -11.75 -4.92 13.00
N ARG A 60 -12.65 -3.99 13.37
CA ARG A 60 -14.11 -4.14 13.19
C ARG A 60 -14.50 -4.35 11.73
N ARG A 61 -13.76 -3.75 10.81
CA ARG A 61 -13.97 -3.86 9.35
C ARG A 61 -13.00 -4.82 8.68
N SER A 62 -12.18 -5.52 9.46
CA SER A 62 -11.24 -6.48 8.91
C SER A 62 -11.96 -7.74 8.44
N TYR A 63 -11.37 -8.42 7.46
CA TYR A 63 -11.90 -9.68 6.97
C TYR A 63 -10.79 -10.57 6.40
N GLY A 64 -11.07 -11.87 6.41
CA GLY A 64 -10.15 -12.89 5.91
C GLY A 64 -9.98 -12.83 4.40
N GLN A 65 -8.76 -13.09 3.95
CA GLN A 65 -8.29 -13.20 2.59
C GLN A 65 -7.53 -14.53 2.46
N ASP A 66 -7.73 -15.21 1.35
CA ASP A 66 -6.98 -16.42 1.04
C ASP A 66 -5.68 -16.04 0.35
N VAL A 67 -4.56 -16.21 1.04
CA VAL A 67 -3.21 -15.90 0.52
C VAL A 67 -2.78 -16.81 -0.65
N LYS A 68 -3.56 -17.84 -0.96
CA LYS A 68 -3.38 -18.71 -2.13
C LYS A 68 -4.27 -18.32 -3.32
N ASN A 69 -5.16 -17.34 -3.15
CA ASN A 69 -6.03 -16.84 -4.21
C ASN A 69 -5.49 -15.54 -4.80
N PRO A 70 -5.17 -15.48 -6.12
CA PRO A 70 -4.65 -14.28 -6.78
C PRO A 70 -5.49 -13.01 -6.56
N ALA A 71 -6.82 -13.13 -6.59
CA ALA A 71 -7.71 -11.98 -6.40
C ALA A 71 -7.69 -11.45 -4.97
N HIS A 72 -7.46 -12.32 -3.98
CA HIS A 72 -7.33 -11.96 -2.57
C HIS A 72 -5.97 -11.33 -2.28
N VAL A 73 -4.89 -11.92 -2.81
CA VAL A 73 -3.55 -11.33 -2.77
C VAL A 73 -3.52 -9.93 -3.39
N LYS A 74 -4.21 -9.73 -4.53
CA LYS A 74 -4.34 -8.40 -5.14
C LYS A 74 -5.03 -7.38 -4.23
N ARG A 75 -6.04 -7.78 -3.44
CA ARG A 75 -6.69 -6.90 -2.45
C ARG A 75 -5.73 -6.51 -1.33
N LEU A 76 -4.99 -7.47 -0.78
CA LEU A 76 -3.96 -7.23 0.23
C LEU A 76 -2.87 -6.27 -0.28
N LEU A 77 -2.42 -6.45 -1.53
CA LEU A 77 -1.47 -5.55 -2.19
C LEU A 77 -2.03 -4.14 -2.38
N THR A 78 -3.32 -4.03 -2.71
CA THR A 78 -3.99 -2.73 -2.86
C THR A 78 -4.00 -1.98 -1.54
N GLU A 79 -4.39 -2.64 -0.45
CA GLU A 79 -4.29 -2.05 0.89
C GLU A 79 -2.85 -1.68 1.25
N ALA A 80 -1.87 -2.55 0.99
CA ALA A 80 -0.46 -2.24 1.24
C ALA A 80 0.02 -0.99 0.46
N SER A 81 -0.45 -0.81 -0.78
CA SER A 81 -0.19 0.40 -1.57
C SER A 81 -0.86 1.63 -0.95
N THR A 82 -2.11 1.52 -0.49
CA THR A 82 -2.79 2.61 0.22
C THR A 82 -2.07 2.99 1.51
N VAL A 83 -1.58 2.02 2.29
CA VAL A 83 -0.75 2.27 3.48
C VAL A 83 0.52 3.03 3.07
N ARG A 84 1.19 2.63 1.97
CA ARG A 84 2.38 3.34 1.46
C ARG A 84 2.11 4.80 1.09
N GLY A 85 0.98 5.06 0.46
CA GLY A 85 0.57 6.42 0.09
C GLY A 85 0.15 7.25 1.31
N ALA A 86 -0.59 6.65 2.24
CA ALA A 86 -1.14 7.34 3.40
C ALA A 86 -0.08 7.73 4.44
N PHE A 87 0.91 6.86 4.68
CA PHE A 87 1.83 7.04 5.80
C PHE A 87 3.27 7.37 5.40
N GLY A 88 3.68 7.16 4.15
CA GLY A 88 5.04 7.50 3.71
C GLY A 88 5.14 8.46 2.56
N PHE A 89 4.04 9.14 2.21
CA PHE A 89 4.03 10.19 1.17
C PHE A 89 4.60 9.72 -0.17
N ARG A 90 4.62 8.41 -0.41
CA ARG A 90 5.10 7.81 -1.65
C ARG A 90 4.11 8.10 -2.76
N SER A 91 4.59 8.30 -3.98
CA SER A 91 3.74 8.62 -5.13
C SER A 91 4.19 7.93 -6.41
N GLY A 92 3.28 7.85 -7.39
CA GLY A 92 3.57 7.30 -8.71
C GLY A 92 4.07 5.86 -8.65
N ALA A 93 5.24 5.61 -9.25
CA ALA A 93 5.83 4.27 -9.35
C ALA A 93 6.05 3.60 -7.98
N GLU A 94 6.32 4.34 -6.92
CA GLU A 94 6.54 3.76 -5.58
C GLU A 94 5.28 3.11 -4.97
N LEU A 95 4.09 3.52 -5.44
CA LEU A 95 2.81 2.92 -5.05
C LEU A 95 2.44 1.72 -5.93
N SER A 96 3.22 1.44 -6.98
CA SER A 96 3.03 0.27 -7.82
C SER A 96 2.93 -0.99 -6.97
N LEU A 97 1.97 -1.85 -7.31
CA LEU A 97 1.82 -3.14 -6.63
C LEU A 97 3.04 -4.03 -6.85
N ASN A 98 3.79 -3.81 -7.93
CA ASN A 98 4.95 -4.61 -8.34
C ASN A 98 6.18 -4.30 -7.48
N ASN A 99 6.17 -3.14 -6.81
CA ASN A 99 7.20 -2.73 -5.87
C ASN A 99 6.92 -3.23 -4.44
N ALA A 100 5.83 -3.98 -4.23
CA ALA A 100 5.61 -4.66 -2.96
C ALA A 100 6.59 -5.83 -2.77
N SER A 101 6.74 -6.27 -1.52
CA SER A 101 7.57 -7.42 -1.18
C SER A 101 7.06 -8.70 -1.85
N LEU A 102 7.98 -9.51 -2.36
CA LEU A 102 7.71 -10.82 -3.00
C LEU A 102 6.88 -11.75 -2.11
N ASP A 103 6.97 -11.59 -0.79
CA ASP A 103 6.27 -12.40 0.21
C ASP A 103 4.74 -12.43 -0.02
N TYR A 104 4.15 -11.36 -0.58
CA TYR A 104 2.70 -11.26 -0.79
C TYR A 104 2.14 -12.33 -1.74
N TRP A 105 2.93 -12.76 -2.72
CA TRP A 105 2.49 -13.75 -3.71
C TRP A 105 3.33 -15.03 -3.69
N ALA A 106 4.27 -15.16 -2.77
CA ALA A 106 5.08 -16.37 -2.61
C ALA A 106 4.24 -17.63 -2.29
N ALA A 107 3.07 -17.45 -1.67
CA ALA A 107 2.16 -18.55 -1.32
C ALA A 107 1.15 -18.91 -2.43
N LEU A 108 1.13 -18.18 -3.55
CA LEU A 108 0.26 -18.49 -4.69
C LEU A 108 0.71 -19.79 -5.38
N PRO A 109 -0.20 -20.52 -6.04
CA PRO A 109 0.17 -21.69 -6.85
C PRO A 109 1.13 -21.36 -7.99
N ASP A 110 0.97 -20.19 -8.61
CA ASP A 110 1.87 -19.67 -9.64
C ASP A 110 2.26 -18.20 -9.34
N PRO A 111 3.32 -17.99 -8.54
CA PRO A 111 3.82 -16.66 -8.20
C PRO A 111 4.34 -15.89 -9.43
N ALA A 112 4.87 -16.60 -10.44
CA ALA A 112 5.47 -15.99 -11.62
C ALA A 112 4.39 -15.42 -12.55
N GLU A 113 3.35 -16.20 -12.84
CA GLU A 113 2.21 -15.73 -13.64
C GLU A 113 1.54 -14.52 -12.98
N PHE A 114 1.39 -14.55 -11.66
CA PHE A 114 0.83 -13.42 -10.93
C PHE A 114 1.69 -12.16 -11.05
N LYS A 115 3.03 -12.30 -10.95
CA LYS A 115 3.96 -11.18 -11.12
C LYS A 115 3.91 -10.61 -12.54
N ASP A 116 3.87 -11.47 -13.56
CA ASP A 116 3.72 -11.06 -14.94
C ASP A 116 2.41 -10.29 -15.18
N MET A 117 1.31 -10.74 -14.57
CA MET A 117 0.03 -10.02 -14.61
C MET A 117 0.15 -8.61 -14.01
N LEU A 118 0.83 -8.48 -12.87
CA LEU A 118 1.09 -7.19 -12.23
C LEU A 118 1.96 -6.28 -13.12
N ASP A 119 3.00 -6.81 -13.74
CA ASP A 119 3.88 -6.08 -14.68
C ASP A 119 3.13 -5.56 -15.90
N ARG A 120 2.29 -6.40 -16.51
CA ARG A 120 1.42 -5.99 -17.62
C ARG A 120 0.41 -4.92 -17.22
N ALA A 121 -0.08 -4.94 -15.98
CA ALA A 121 -1.03 -3.94 -15.49
C ALA A 121 -0.37 -2.57 -15.31
N VAL A 122 0.85 -2.49 -14.77
CA VAL A 122 1.56 -1.22 -14.60
C VAL A 122 1.84 -0.53 -15.94
N GLN A 123 2.21 -1.31 -16.95
CA GLN A 123 2.40 -0.80 -18.31
C GLN A 123 1.14 -0.17 -18.92
N ARG A 124 -0.06 -0.58 -18.47
CA ARG A 124 -1.34 -0.05 -18.97
C ARG A 124 -1.87 1.17 -18.23
N TRP A 125 -1.58 1.35 -16.94
CA TRP A 125 -2.30 2.31 -16.09
C TRP A 125 -1.45 3.47 -15.57
N GLY A 126 -0.12 3.38 -15.60
CA GLY A 126 0.76 4.43 -15.10
C GLY A 126 1.62 5.09 -16.16
N TRP A 127 1.98 4.34 -17.21
CA TRP A 127 2.94 4.77 -18.22
C TRP A 127 2.23 5.38 -19.44
N HIS A 128 2.66 6.57 -19.83
CA HIS A 128 2.18 7.22 -21.05
C HIS A 128 3.32 7.35 -22.08
N PRO A 129 3.10 6.99 -23.36
CA PRO A 129 4.09 7.21 -24.40
C PRO A 129 4.36 8.72 -24.60
N PRO A 130 5.53 9.11 -25.14
CA PRO A 130 5.94 10.52 -25.27
C PRO A 130 4.88 11.43 -25.90
N GLU A 131 4.18 10.93 -26.91
CA GLU A 131 3.11 11.64 -27.62
C GLU A 131 1.93 11.99 -26.71
N ILE A 132 1.47 11.02 -25.90
CA ILE A 132 0.37 11.21 -24.95
C ILE A 132 0.81 12.09 -23.78
N ARG A 133 2.06 11.95 -23.32
CA ARG A 133 2.64 12.83 -22.29
C ARG A 133 2.67 14.29 -22.76
N ALA A 134 3.13 14.55 -23.99
CA ALA A 134 3.17 15.90 -24.53
C ALA A 134 1.78 16.56 -24.57
N ILE A 135 0.74 15.79 -24.89
CA ILE A 135 -0.66 16.26 -24.86
C ILE A 135 -1.12 16.55 -23.42
N ASN A 136 -0.83 15.66 -22.48
CA ASN A 136 -1.29 15.78 -21.10
C ASN A 136 -0.52 16.84 -20.29
N VAL A 137 0.76 17.07 -20.59
CA VAL A 137 1.56 18.17 -20.01
C VAL A 137 0.96 19.52 -20.38
N ARG A 138 0.47 19.69 -21.61
CA ARG A 138 -0.29 20.90 -22.02
C ARG A 138 -1.58 21.10 -21.21
N ARG A 139 -2.12 20.02 -20.63
CA ARG A 139 -3.30 20.03 -19.75
C ARG A 139 -2.94 20.17 -18.26
N GLY A 140 -1.67 20.44 -17.94
CA GLY A 140 -1.19 20.66 -16.57
C GLY A 140 -0.84 19.38 -15.80
N MET A 141 -0.82 18.21 -16.45
CA MET A 141 -0.41 16.95 -15.82
C MET A 141 1.12 16.90 -15.74
N LYS A 142 1.65 16.28 -14.68
CA LYS A 142 3.10 16.11 -14.47
C LYS A 142 3.47 14.64 -14.64
N TYR A 143 4.68 14.35 -15.09
CA TYR A 143 5.16 13.00 -15.31
C TYR A 143 6.59 12.83 -14.77
N THR A 144 6.94 11.62 -14.35
CA THR A 144 8.34 11.21 -14.13
C THR A 144 9.05 11.10 -15.48
N GLU A 145 10.39 11.10 -15.47
CA GLU A 145 11.20 11.00 -16.69
C GLU A 145 10.90 9.70 -17.46
N ASP A 146 10.69 8.64 -16.71
CA ASP A 146 10.29 7.28 -17.06
C ASP A 146 8.82 7.17 -17.52
N GLY A 147 8.05 8.26 -17.49
CA GLY A 147 6.76 8.39 -18.17
C GLY A 147 5.53 8.10 -17.33
N PHE A 148 5.67 8.09 -16.01
CA PHE A 148 4.57 7.86 -15.08
C PHE A 148 3.93 9.15 -14.61
N GLU A 149 2.60 9.23 -14.56
CA GLU A 149 1.91 10.43 -14.09
C GLU A 149 2.24 10.72 -12.61
N ILE A 150 2.71 11.93 -12.33
CA ILE A 150 2.95 12.44 -10.98
C ILE A 150 1.64 13.07 -10.49
N GLY A 151 1.02 12.44 -9.49
CA GLY A 151 -0.16 12.99 -8.82
C GLY A 151 -1.50 12.60 -9.45
N ALA A 152 -1.59 11.39 -10.04
CA ALA A 152 -2.87 10.82 -10.45
C ALA A 152 -3.89 10.96 -9.30
N ARG A 153 -5.00 11.64 -9.62
CA ARG A 153 -5.92 12.33 -8.70
C ARG A 153 -6.42 11.48 -7.52
N ARG A 154 -6.58 12.19 -6.39
CA ARG A 154 -7.37 11.83 -5.19
C ARG A 154 -8.79 11.36 -5.53
#